data_AF-A0A2E0W9Z1-F1
#
_entry.id   AF-A0A2E0W9Z1-F1
#
_cell.length_a   1.000
_cell.length_b   1.000
_cell.length_c   1.000
_cell.angle_alpha   90.00
_cell.angle_beta   90.00
_cell.angle_gamma   90.00
#
_symmetry.space_group_name_H-M   'P 1'
#
loop_
_entity.id
_entity.type
_entity.pdbx_description
1 polymer ?
#
loop_
_entity_poly.entity_id
_entity_poly.type
_entity_poly.pdbx_seq_one_letter_code
_entity_poly.pdbx_strand_id
1 'polypeptide(L)'
;MSEPLGLTDCEALAEGVLAQPINALSSLTFLIAGSVVLILLHRSTSSIPAMAWVASALLALIGLGSFDYHGSQSAIANLLHNASILFLLALLGVVLVARLIRRTSLFPGLGRSQLLWVGVLILAGCVCYGFGRTASALCSPASPFQWHALWHTLAAAISAVIIWSMWTEGKGPDSVSGATTDGDAIV
;
A
#
# COMPACT_ATOMS: atom_id res chain seq x y z
N MET A 1 -0.70 21.01 -26.97
CA MET A 1 0.05 20.71 -25.74
C MET A 1 -0.93 20.01 -24.82
N SER A 2 -0.61 18.84 -24.30
CA SER A 2 -1.43 18.20 -23.25
C SER A 2 -1.39 19.07 -22.01
N GLU A 3 -2.52 19.23 -21.31
CA GLU A 3 -2.51 19.93 -20.03
C GLU A 3 -1.61 19.20 -19.03
N PRO A 4 -0.89 19.94 -18.16
CA PRO A 4 -0.14 19.34 -17.07
C PRO A 4 -1.05 18.49 -16.18
N LEU A 5 -0.52 17.35 -15.74
CA LEU A 5 -1.10 16.48 -14.73
C LEU A 5 -0.86 17.07 -13.33
N GLY A 6 -1.60 16.59 -12.34
CA GLY A 6 -1.39 17.01 -10.94
C GLY A 6 -1.81 18.45 -10.61
N LEU A 7 -2.53 19.16 -11.50
CA LEU A 7 -3.00 20.55 -11.29
C LEU A 7 -3.87 20.76 -10.05
N THR A 8 -4.37 19.68 -9.49
CA THR A 8 -5.24 19.70 -8.32
C THR A 8 -4.52 19.32 -7.03
N ASP A 9 -3.26 18.92 -7.13
CA ASP A 9 -2.37 18.70 -5.98
C ASP A 9 -1.77 20.02 -5.52
N CYS A 10 -1.57 20.14 -4.22
CA CYS A 10 -1.12 21.38 -3.62
C CYS A 10 0.26 21.84 -4.10
N GLU A 11 1.18 20.90 -4.33
CA GLU A 11 2.56 21.20 -4.74
C GLU A 11 2.59 21.94 -6.09
N ALA A 12 3.33 23.06 -6.13
CA ALA A 12 3.47 23.85 -7.33
C ALA A 12 4.19 23.06 -8.44
N LEU A 13 3.77 23.28 -9.69
CA LEU A 13 4.46 22.74 -10.85
C LEU A 13 5.78 23.50 -11.08
N ALA A 14 6.89 22.75 -11.15
CA ALA A 14 8.22 23.26 -11.45
C ALA A 14 8.59 23.02 -12.92
N GLU A 15 9.45 23.87 -13.48
CA GLU A 15 9.98 23.75 -14.85
C GLU A 15 11.13 22.72 -14.97
N GLY A 16 11.44 21.98 -13.90
CA GLY A 16 12.51 21.00 -13.84
C GLY A 16 12.13 19.63 -14.40
N VAL A 17 13.04 18.65 -14.22
CA VAL A 17 12.82 17.24 -14.63
C VAL A 17 11.63 16.61 -13.92
N LEU A 18 11.39 17.00 -12.67
CA LEU A 18 10.23 16.59 -11.89
C LEU A 18 9.29 17.78 -11.73
N ALA A 19 8.06 17.62 -12.21
CA ALA A 19 7.06 18.67 -12.15
C ALA A 19 6.61 18.97 -10.71
N GLN A 20 6.51 17.95 -9.86
CA GLN A 20 6.18 18.04 -8.44
C GLN A 20 7.21 17.22 -7.66
N PRO A 21 8.42 17.77 -7.40
CA PRO A 21 9.54 17.02 -6.86
C PRO A 21 9.25 16.24 -5.57
N ILE A 22 8.51 16.82 -4.62
CA ILE A 22 8.23 16.18 -3.32
C ILE A 22 7.22 15.04 -3.49
N ASN A 23 6.16 15.25 -4.26
CA ASN A 23 5.19 14.21 -4.58
C ASN A 23 5.83 13.09 -5.40
N ALA A 24 6.62 13.41 -6.41
CA ALA A 24 7.34 12.41 -7.22
C ALA A 24 8.27 11.56 -6.35
N LEU A 25 9.17 12.17 -5.56
CA LEU A 25 10.12 11.43 -4.73
C LEU A 25 9.43 10.59 -3.65
N SER A 26 8.37 11.11 -3.04
CA SER A 26 7.59 10.34 -2.05
C SER A 26 6.87 9.15 -2.66
N SER A 27 6.48 9.18 -3.94
CA SER A 27 5.90 8.03 -4.65
C SER A 27 6.84 6.82 -4.71
N LEU A 28 8.16 7.02 -4.59
CA LEU A 28 9.12 5.91 -4.51
C LEU A 28 8.89 5.02 -3.29
N THR A 29 8.17 5.50 -2.26
CA THR A 29 7.80 4.65 -1.12
C THR A 29 6.90 3.49 -1.53
N PHE A 30 6.01 3.64 -2.51
CA PHE A 30 5.22 2.55 -3.06
C PHE A 30 6.10 1.53 -3.80
N LEU A 31 7.05 2.01 -4.61
CA LEU A 31 8.02 1.15 -5.31
C LEU A 31 8.83 0.33 -4.31
N ILE A 32 9.41 0.99 -3.32
CA ILE A 32 10.20 0.34 -2.26
C ILE A 32 9.33 -0.66 -1.49
N ALA A 33 8.13 -0.28 -1.06
CA ALA A 33 7.24 -1.15 -0.29
C ALA A 33 6.84 -2.40 -1.09
N GLY A 34 6.42 -2.23 -2.34
CA GLY A 34 6.08 -3.35 -3.24
C GLY A 34 7.28 -4.27 -3.49
N SER A 35 8.46 -3.72 -3.78
CA SER A 35 9.69 -4.49 -3.97
C SER A 35 10.12 -5.24 -2.71
N VAL A 36 10.03 -4.62 -1.53
CA VAL A 36 10.33 -5.28 -0.26
C VAL A 36 9.40 -6.48 -0.06
N VAL A 37 8.10 -6.31 -0.26
CA VAL A 37 7.16 -7.44 -0.14
C VAL A 37 7.48 -8.53 -1.15
N LEU A 38 7.75 -8.21 -2.42
CA LEU A 38 8.18 -9.19 -3.44
C LEU A 38 9.42 -9.98 -3.01
N ILE A 39 10.44 -9.31 -2.47
CA ILE A 39 11.66 -9.95 -1.97
C ILE A 39 11.32 -10.88 -0.79
N LEU A 40 10.47 -10.44 0.14
CA LEU A 40 10.06 -11.26 1.27
C LEU A 40 9.25 -12.49 0.84
N LEU A 41 8.35 -12.34 -0.14
CA LEU A 41 7.59 -13.45 -0.73
C LEU A 41 8.52 -14.45 -1.43
N HIS A 42 9.54 -13.97 -2.15
CA HIS A 42 10.54 -14.81 -2.82
C HIS A 42 11.38 -15.63 -1.84
N ARG A 43 11.63 -15.07 -0.66
CA ARG A 43 12.38 -15.73 0.41
C ARG A 43 11.53 -16.64 1.28
N SER A 44 10.21 -16.64 1.10
CA SER A 44 9.31 -17.50 1.85
C SER A 44 9.41 -18.94 1.40
N THR A 45 9.45 -19.87 2.35
CA THR A 45 9.39 -21.32 2.10
C THR A 45 7.95 -21.85 2.03
N SER A 46 6.96 -20.99 2.29
CA SER A 46 5.54 -21.34 2.26
C SER A 46 4.96 -21.25 0.85
N SER A 47 3.88 -21.98 0.58
CA SER A 47 3.12 -21.81 -0.67
C SER A 47 2.41 -20.47 -0.68
N ILE A 48 2.93 -19.52 -1.47
CA ILE A 48 2.37 -18.18 -1.62
C ILE A 48 1.42 -18.16 -2.82
N PRO A 49 0.16 -17.73 -2.66
CA PRO A 49 -0.78 -17.63 -3.78
C PRO A 49 -0.36 -16.55 -4.78
N ALA A 50 -0.62 -16.78 -6.07
CA ALA A 50 -0.27 -15.86 -7.16
C ALA A 50 -0.77 -14.42 -6.94
N MET A 51 -1.92 -14.25 -6.28
CA MET A 51 -2.51 -12.94 -5.99
C MET A 51 -1.60 -12.06 -5.11
N ALA A 52 -0.79 -12.64 -4.21
CA ALA A 52 0.14 -11.89 -3.38
C ALA A 52 1.26 -11.25 -4.21
N TRP A 53 1.78 -12.02 -5.17
CA TRP A 53 2.78 -11.55 -6.14
C TRP A 53 2.22 -10.44 -7.00
N VAL A 54 1.02 -10.63 -7.55
CA VAL A 54 0.34 -9.62 -8.38
C VAL A 54 0.07 -8.35 -7.58
N ALA A 55 -0.44 -8.44 -6.35
CA ALA A 55 -0.68 -7.28 -5.51
C ALA A 55 0.61 -6.50 -5.20
N SER A 56 1.70 -7.20 -4.91
CA SER A 56 3.00 -6.58 -4.60
C SER A 56 3.62 -5.92 -5.84
N ALA A 57 3.50 -6.55 -7.01
CA ALA A 57 3.91 -5.97 -8.29
C ALA A 57 3.08 -4.73 -8.67
N LEU A 58 1.76 -4.77 -8.44
CA LEU A 58 0.89 -3.62 -8.64
C LEU A 58 1.24 -2.47 -7.68
N LEU A 59 1.55 -2.75 -6.42
CA LEU A 59 2.02 -1.74 -5.47
C LEU A 59 3.31 -1.07 -5.96
N ALA A 60 4.26 -1.85 -6.47
CA ALA A 60 5.47 -1.30 -7.07
C ALA A 60 5.18 -0.46 -8.32
N LEU A 61 4.23 -0.91 -9.15
CA LEU A 61 3.80 -0.21 -10.36
C LEU A 61 3.09 1.12 -10.06
N ILE A 62 2.34 1.20 -8.95
CA ILE A 62 1.79 2.47 -8.45
C ILE A 62 2.93 3.46 -8.19
N GLY A 63 4.02 3.01 -7.58
CA GLY A 63 5.19 3.87 -7.35
C GLY A 63 5.81 4.38 -8.64
N LEU A 64 6.01 3.52 -9.64
CA LEU A 64 6.54 3.91 -10.94
C LEU A 64 5.60 4.86 -11.70
N GLY A 65 4.31 4.53 -11.75
CA GLY A 65 3.30 5.36 -12.41
C GLY A 65 3.12 6.71 -11.74
N SER A 66 3.14 6.75 -10.40
CA SER A 66 3.02 7.98 -9.60
C SER A 66 4.28 8.83 -9.68
N PHE A 67 5.47 8.22 -9.70
CA PHE A 67 6.73 8.93 -9.92
C PHE A 67 6.75 9.62 -11.30
N ASP A 68 6.29 8.95 -12.36
CA ASP A 68 6.17 9.57 -13.68
C ASP A 68 5.05 10.63 -13.71
N TYR A 69 3.90 10.36 -13.09
CA TYR A 69 2.76 11.30 -13.02
C TYR A 69 3.12 12.63 -12.37
N HIS A 70 3.84 12.61 -11.25
CA HIS A 70 4.30 13.83 -10.57
C HIS A 70 5.67 14.30 -11.09
N GLY A 71 6.38 13.46 -11.84
CA GLY A 71 7.73 13.72 -12.34
C GLY A 71 7.71 14.24 -13.77
N SER A 72 8.12 13.37 -14.70
CA SER A 72 8.30 13.70 -16.13
C SER A 72 7.01 13.86 -16.92
N GLN A 73 5.89 13.35 -16.40
CA GLN A 73 4.57 13.40 -17.05
C GLN A 73 4.58 12.82 -18.47
N SER A 74 5.10 11.60 -18.65
CA SER A 74 5.05 10.94 -19.95
C SER A 74 3.62 10.76 -20.46
N ALA A 75 3.47 10.45 -21.76
CA ALA A 75 2.15 10.24 -22.38
C ALA A 75 1.32 9.13 -21.72
N ILE A 76 1.97 8.16 -21.05
CA ILE A 76 1.31 7.06 -20.36
C ILE A 76 1.17 7.29 -18.85
N ALA A 77 1.70 8.38 -18.30
CA ALA A 77 1.79 8.61 -16.86
C ALA A 77 0.41 8.56 -16.18
N ASN A 78 -0.58 9.24 -16.74
CA ASN A 78 -1.95 9.25 -16.24
C ASN A 78 -2.59 7.85 -16.25
N LEU A 79 -2.34 7.08 -17.32
CA LEU A 79 -2.84 5.71 -17.44
C LEU A 79 -2.16 4.81 -16.40
N LEU A 80 -0.82 4.84 -16.34
CA LEU A 80 -0.04 3.96 -15.47
C LEU A 80 -0.34 4.23 -13.99
N HIS A 81 -0.44 5.50 -13.61
CA HIS A 81 -0.84 5.94 -12.27
C HIS A 81 -2.22 5.41 -11.88
N ASN A 82 -3.26 5.73 -12.65
CA ASN A 82 -4.63 5.42 -12.24
C ASN A 82 -4.95 3.94 -12.41
N ALA A 83 -4.50 3.30 -13.49
CA ALA A 83 -4.79 1.89 -13.73
C ALA A 83 -4.16 1.00 -12.67
N SER A 84 -2.90 1.24 -12.29
CA SER A 84 -2.24 0.45 -11.24
C SER A 84 -2.94 0.57 -9.88
N ILE A 85 -3.38 1.78 -9.50
CA ILE A 85 -4.20 2.00 -8.30
C ILE A 85 -5.52 1.24 -8.38
N LEU A 86 -6.27 1.40 -9.47
CA LEU A 86 -7.56 0.73 -9.65
C LEU A 86 -7.43 -0.79 -9.64
N PHE A 87 -6.42 -1.35 -10.30
CA PHE A 87 -6.20 -2.79 -10.31
C PHE A 87 -5.82 -3.32 -8.93
N LEU A 88 -4.98 -2.62 -8.16
CA LEU A 88 -4.65 -3.03 -6.80
C LEU A 88 -5.89 -3.00 -5.91
N LEU A 89 -6.65 -1.90 -5.93
CA LEU A 89 -7.88 -1.76 -5.14
C LEU A 89 -8.91 -2.81 -5.51
N ALA A 90 -9.11 -3.08 -6.81
CA ALA A 90 -10.02 -4.12 -7.28
C ALA A 90 -9.59 -5.51 -6.81
N LEU A 91 -8.29 -5.84 -6.92
CA LEU A 91 -7.76 -7.11 -6.44
C LEU A 91 -7.97 -7.29 -4.93
N LEU A 92 -7.61 -6.29 -4.12
CA LEU A 92 -7.81 -6.33 -2.67
C LEU A 92 -9.30 -6.40 -2.30
N GLY A 93 -10.16 -5.67 -3.02
CA GLY A 93 -11.60 -5.71 -2.85
C GLY A 93 -12.20 -7.09 -3.14
N VAL A 94 -11.80 -7.72 -4.25
CA VAL A 94 -12.23 -9.09 -4.60
C VAL A 94 -11.81 -10.08 -3.51
N VAL A 95 -10.58 -9.98 -3.01
CA VAL A 95 -10.08 -10.85 -1.93
C VAL A 95 -10.89 -10.64 -0.64
N LEU A 96 -11.15 -9.38 -0.28
CA LEU A 96 -11.93 -9.03 0.89
C LEU A 96 -13.36 -9.58 0.81
N VAL A 97 -14.04 -9.36 -0.32
CA VAL A 97 -15.39 -9.88 -0.59
C VAL A 97 -15.42 -11.40 -0.53
N ALA A 98 -14.45 -12.07 -1.16
CA ALA A 98 -14.36 -13.54 -1.11
C ALA A 98 -14.21 -14.07 0.33
N ARG A 99 -13.42 -13.38 1.17
CA ARG A 99 -13.26 -13.73 2.59
C ARG A 99 -14.54 -13.48 3.40
N LEU A 100 -15.24 -12.37 3.15
CA LEU A 100 -16.54 -12.09 3.76
C LEU A 100 -17.58 -13.17 3.40
N ILE A 101 -17.67 -13.55 2.13
CA ILE A 101 -18.59 -14.61 1.66
C ILE A 101 -18.24 -15.94 2.31
N ARG A 102 -16.95 -16.28 2.41
CA ARG A 102 -16.47 -17.51 3.07
C ARG A 102 -16.48 -17.43 4.59
N ARG A 103 -16.84 -16.28 5.16
CA ARG A 103 -16.81 -15.98 6.61
C ARG A 103 -15.47 -16.32 7.28
N THR A 104 -14.38 -16.06 6.57
CA THR A 104 -13.02 -16.21 7.11
C THR A 104 -12.48 -14.89 7.61
N SER A 105 -11.39 -14.92 8.38
CA SER A 105 -10.69 -13.70 8.78
C SER A 105 -10.28 -12.88 7.54
N LEU A 106 -10.63 -11.59 7.55
CA LEU A 106 -10.30 -10.63 6.49
C LEU A 106 -8.78 -10.39 6.43
N PHE A 107 -8.14 -10.37 7.60
CA PHE A 107 -6.72 -10.13 7.78
C PHE A 107 -6.17 -11.16 8.77
N PRO A 108 -5.90 -12.40 8.31
CA PRO A 108 -5.55 -13.51 9.20
C PRO A 108 -4.28 -13.28 10.03
N GLY A 109 -3.35 -12.45 9.55
CA GLY A 109 -2.11 -12.11 10.28
C GLY A 109 -2.17 -10.88 11.19
N LEU A 110 -3.34 -10.25 11.41
CA LEU A 110 -3.46 -9.05 12.24
C LEU A 110 -4.41 -9.25 13.42
N GLY A 111 -3.94 -8.96 14.63
CA GLY A 111 -4.75 -8.90 15.84
C GLY A 111 -5.64 -7.65 15.90
N ARG A 112 -6.61 -7.63 16.82
CA ARG A 112 -7.61 -6.55 16.94
C ARG A 112 -6.99 -5.16 17.12
N SER A 113 -5.97 -5.02 17.97
CA SER A 113 -5.28 -3.74 18.17
C SER A 113 -4.56 -3.26 16.91
N GLN A 114 -3.92 -4.16 16.17
CA GLN A 114 -3.27 -3.85 14.89
C GLN A 114 -4.29 -3.40 13.85
N LEU A 115 -5.44 -4.06 13.78
CA LEU A 115 -6.54 -3.65 12.89
C LEU A 115 -7.07 -2.26 13.21
N LEU A 116 -7.22 -1.92 14.50
CA LEU A 116 -7.60 -0.57 14.91
C LEU A 116 -6.56 0.47 14.44
N TRP A 117 -5.27 0.18 14.62
CA TRP A 117 -4.21 1.07 14.14
C TRP A 117 -4.17 1.19 12.62
N VAL A 118 -4.36 0.10 11.87
CA VAL A 118 -4.50 0.15 10.42
C VAL A 118 -5.67 1.06 10.02
N GLY A 119 -6.83 0.93 10.70
CA GLY A 119 -7.97 1.82 10.46
C GLY A 119 -7.68 3.30 10.76
N VAL A 120 -6.99 3.60 11.87
CA VAL A 120 -6.55 4.96 12.20
C VAL A 120 -5.59 5.51 11.16
N LEU A 121 -4.63 4.71 10.70
CA LEU A 121 -3.65 5.13 9.69
C LEU A 121 -4.29 5.33 8.31
N ILE A 122 -5.29 4.51 7.95
CA ILE A 122 -6.11 4.73 6.75
C ILE A 122 -6.83 6.08 6.84
N LEU A 123 -7.49 6.35 7.98
CA LEU A 123 -8.18 7.62 8.18
C LEU A 123 -7.21 8.80 8.11
N ALA A 124 -6.06 8.71 8.80
CA ALA A 124 -5.02 9.73 8.75
C ALA A 124 -4.52 9.95 7.32
N GLY A 125 -4.34 8.87 6.55
CA GLY A 125 -4.01 8.94 5.14
C GLY A 125 -5.05 9.72 4.33
N CYS A 126 -6.34 9.38 4.45
CA CYS A 126 -7.42 10.08 3.74
C CYS A 126 -7.44 11.58 4.08
N VAL A 127 -7.20 11.93 5.35
CA VAL A 127 -7.09 13.33 5.80
C VAL A 127 -5.89 14.01 5.15
N CYS A 128 -4.72 13.36 5.11
CA CYS A 128 -3.53 13.88 4.44
C CYS A 128 -3.76 14.09 2.94
N TYR A 129 -4.43 13.14 2.27
CA TYR A 129 -4.81 13.28 0.87
C TYR A 129 -5.69 14.52 0.64
N GLY A 130 -6.73 14.70 1.47
CA GLY A 130 -7.62 15.86 1.39
C GLY A 130 -6.90 17.19 1.63
N PHE A 131 -5.99 17.24 2.60
CA PHE A 131 -5.18 18.43 2.87
C PHE A 131 -4.13 18.72 1.80
N GLY A 132 -3.71 17.69 1.05
CA GLY A 132 -2.77 17.80 -0.06
C GLY A 132 -3.38 18.34 -1.37
N ARG A 133 -4.62 18.81 -1.36
CA ARG A 133 -5.32 19.35 -2.54
C ARG A 133 -5.23 20.86 -2.61
N THR A 134 -5.21 21.42 -3.82
CA THR A 134 -5.17 22.89 -4.03
C THR A 134 -6.33 23.64 -3.38
N ALA A 135 -7.50 23.00 -3.25
CA ALA A 135 -8.69 23.58 -2.62
C ALA A 135 -8.63 23.61 -1.08
N SER A 136 -7.62 22.98 -0.46
CA SER A 136 -7.47 22.94 1.00
C SER A 136 -6.94 24.27 1.55
N ALA A 137 -7.50 24.73 2.67
CA ALA A 137 -6.98 25.90 3.40
C ALA A 137 -5.57 25.66 3.98
N LEU A 138 -5.15 24.40 4.10
CA LEU A 138 -3.81 24.02 4.57
C LEU A 138 -2.80 23.89 3.42
N CYS A 139 -3.20 24.18 2.19
CA CYS A 139 -2.31 24.10 1.04
C CYS A 139 -1.29 25.23 1.02
N SER A 140 -0.01 24.88 0.98
CA SER A 140 1.11 25.79 0.74
C SER A 140 1.99 25.27 -0.40
N PRO A 141 1.81 25.78 -1.64
CA PRO A 141 2.42 25.18 -2.84
C PRO A 141 3.95 25.16 -2.85
N ALA A 142 4.60 26.17 -2.26
CA ALA A 142 6.06 26.28 -2.20
C ALA A 142 6.67 25.57 -0.97
N SER A 143 5.86 24.93 -0.13
CA SER A 143 6.34 24.25 1.07
C SER A 143 7.11 22.98 0.71
N PRO A 144 8.28 22.71 1.34
CA PRO A 144 8.95 21.42 1.20
C PRO A 144 8.18 20.28 1.89
N PHE A 145 7.27 20.62 2.80
CA PHE A 145 6.35 19.67 3.41
C PHE A 145 5.03 19.64 2.62
N GLN A 146 4.70 18.46 2.08
CA GLN A 146 3.47 18.21 1.33
C GLN A 146 2.62 17.13 2.03
N TRP A 147 1.35 17.46 2.32
CA TRP A 147 0.41 16.48 2.88
C TRP A 147 0.15 15.31 1.93
N HIS A 148 0.19 15.55 0.63
CA HIS A 148 0.06 14.51 -0.39
C HIS A 148 1.25 13.52 -0.34
N ALA A 149 2.46 14.00 -0.10
CA ALA A 149 3.62 13.14 0.10
C ALA A 149 3.49 12.26 1.36
N LEU A 150 2.92 12.80 2.45
CA LEU A 150 2.62 11.99 3.64
C LEU A 150 1.57 10.91 3.33
N TRP A 151 0.55 11.23 2.54
CA TRP A 151 -0.42 10.26 2.03
C TRP A 151 0.26 9.11 1.28
N HIS A 152 1.22 9.39 0.39
CA HIS A 152 1.99 8.35 -0.32
C HIS A 152 2.63 7.36 0.66
N THR A 153 3.35 7.89 1.67
CA THR A 153 4.08 7.04 2.62
C THR A 153 3.14 6.16 3.47
N LEU A 154 2.03 6.73 3.93
CA LEU A 154 1.03 6.00 4.72
C LEU A 154 0.35 4.92 3.88
N ALA A 155 -0.11 5.27 2.67
CA ALA A 155 -0.77 4.34 1.77
C ALA A 155 0.17 3.19 1.35
N ALA A 156 1.45 3.47 1.09
CA ALA A 156 2.45 2.46 0.77
C ALA A 156 2.65 1.46 1.93
N ALA A 157 2.84 1.98 3.15
CA ALA A 157 3.05 1.15 4.34
C ALA A 157 1.82 0.29 4.67
N ILE A 158 0.63 0.89 4.66
CA ILE A 158 -0.63 0.18 4.92
C ILE A 158 -0.87 -0.91 3.88
N SER A 159 -0.68 -0.60 2.60
CA SER A 159 -0.87 -1.58 1.52
C SER A 159 0.10 -2.74 1.65
N ALA A 160 1.38 -2.49 1.96
CA ALA A 160 2.36 -3.54 2.18
C ALA A 160 1.99 -4.43 3.38
N VAL A 161 1.56 -3.86 4.50
CA VAL A 161 1.10 -4.63 5.68
C VAL A 161 -0.14 -5.47 5.34
N ILE A 162 -1.12 -4.91 4.62
CA ILE A 162 -2.31 -5.64 4.20
C ILE A 162 -1.93 -6.81 3.29
N ILE A 163 -1.16 -6.56 2.23
CA ILE A 163 -0.72 -7.59 1.29
C ILE A 163 0.03 -8.69 2.04
N TRP A 164 1.00 -8.32 2.89
CA TRP A 164 1.73 -9.27 3.70
C TRP A 164 0.79 -10.11 4.57
N SER A 165 -0.06 -9.47 5.37
CA SER A 165 -0.95 -10.15 6.34
C SER A 165 -1.98 -11.08 5.71
N MET A 166 -2.38 -10.84 4.46
CA MET A 166 -3.38 -11.66 3.77
C MET A 166 -2.83 -13.02 3.36
N TRP A 167 -1.53 -13.15 3.13
CA TRP A 167 -0.95 -14.29 2.42
C TRP A 167 0.28 -14.91 3.08
N THR A 168 0.72 -14.41 4.24
CA THR A 168 1.95 -14.89 4.86
C THR A 168 1.81 -15.55 6.23
N GLU A 169 0.61 -15.69 6.82
CA GLU A 169 0.47 -16.56 7.99
C GLU A 169 -0.72 -17.53 7.98
N GLY A 170 -0.34 -18.80 8.14
CA GLY A 170 -1.09 -19.93 8.69
C GLY A 170 -0.46 -20.43 10.00
N LYS A 171 0.03 -19.54 10.86
CA LYS A 171 0.42 -19.87 12.24
C LYS A 171 -0.46 -19.09 13.21
N GLY A 172 -1.72 -19.51 13.30
CA GLY A 172 -2.52 -19.15 14.45
C GLY A 172 -1.83 -19.61 15.75
N PRO A 173 -2.10 -18.96 16.89
CA PRO A 173 -1.50 -19.28 18.19
C PRO A 173 -1.79 -20.70 18.73
N ASP A 174 -2.51 -21.55 17.98
CA ASP A 174 -3.02 -22.83 18.45
C ASP A 174 -2.04 -24.00 18.29
N SER A 175 -0.86 -23.81 17.68
CA SER A 175 0.10 -24.90 17.47
C SER A 175 1.02 -25.21 18.67
N VAL A 176 0.74 -24.68 19.86
CA VAL A 176 1.60 -24.85 21.06
C VAL A 176 0.92 -25.64 22.20
N SER A 177 -0.37 -25.99 22.11
CA SER A 177 -1.06 -26.70 23.23
C SER A 177 -1.18 -28.23 23.09
N GLY A 178 -0.58 -28.85 22.08
CA GLY A 178 -0.77 -30.29 21.80
C GLY A 178 0.38 -31.23 22.19
N ALA A 179 1.48 -30.73 22.77
CA ALA A 179 2.64 -31.56 23.10
C ALA A 179 2.75 -31.80 24.61
N THR A 180 2.75 -33.08 24.98
CA THR A 180 3.05 -33.68 26.29
C THR A 180 1.91 -33.69 27.32
N THR A 181 1.22 -34.83 27.44
CA THR A 181 1.56 -35.90 28.41
C THR A 181 0.69 -37.12 28.13
N ASP A 182 1.25 -38.12 27.46
CA ASP A 182 0.83 -39.52 27.60
C ASP A 182 2.11 -40.35 27.52
N GLY A 183 2.44 -41.05 28.60
CA GLY A 183 3.68 -41.80 28.72
C GLY A 183 4.06 -42.11 30.17
N ASP A 184 3.56 -43.25 30.62
CA ASP A 184 4.21 -44.20 31.53
C ASP A 184 4.39 -43.83 33.01
N ALA A 185 3.46 -44.34 33.83
CA ALA A 185 3.77 -44.84 35.15
C ALA A 185 3.47 -46.36 35.19
N ILE A 186 4.50 -47.15 34.87
CA ILE A 186 4.68 -48.50 35.39
C ILE A 186 5.69 -48.37 36.54
N VAL A 187 5.22 -48.49 37.79
CA VAL A 187 5.74 -49.35 38.90
C VAL A 187 4.69 -49.30 40.00
#